data_AF-A0A7V7B4C3-F1
#
_entry.id   AF-A0A7V7B4C3-F1
#
_cell.length_a   1.000
_cell.length_b   1.000
_cell.length_c   1.000
_cell.angle_alpha   90.00
_cell.angle_beta   90.00
_cell.angle_gamma   90.00
#
_symmetry.space_group_name_H-M   'P 1'
#
loop_
_entity.id
_entity.type
_entity.pdbx_description
1 polymer ?
#
loop_
_entity_poly.entity_id
_entity_poly.type
_entity_poly.pdbx_seq_one_letter_code
_entity_poly.pdbx_strand_id
1 'polypeptide(L)' 'MKYEFSSTEELLNFLNEELISAAETADILDVSKARIGQMVKDGKLEVAKDQPKMFLKSIVLEKKKELEHLRKKYRPYDS' A
#
# COMPACT_ATOMS: atom_id res chain seq x y z
N MET A 1 2.69 -12.20 -7.81
CA MET A 1 3.62 -13.02 -7.00
C MET A 1 2.92 -14.30 -6.57
N LYS A 2 3.65 -15.38 -6.28
CA LYS A 2 3.10 -16.61 -5.66
C LYS A 2 3.68 -16.74 -4.26
N TYR A 3 2.83 -17.06 -3.28
CA TYR A 3 3.24 -17.28 -1.90
C TYR A 3 2.85 -18.71 -1.52
N GLU A 4 3.75 -19.41 -0.86
CA GLU A 4 3.53 -20.75 -0.30
C GLU A 4 3.99 -20.70 1.14
N PHE A 5 3.17 -21.21 2.05
CA PHE A 5 3.46 -21.24 3.49
C PHE A 5 3.39 -22.69 3.97
N SER A 6 4.39 -23.11 4.73
CA SER A 6 4.52 -24.48 5.24
C SER A 6 3.79 -24.67 6.57
N SER A 7 3.47 -23.57 7.27
CA SER A 7 2.76 -23.61 8.55
C SER A 7 1.88 -22.38 8.77
N THR A 8 0.93 -22.50 9.70
CA THR A 8 0.12 -21.36 10.18
C THR A 8 0.98 -20.28 10.82
N GLU A 9 2.05 -20.66 11.50
CA GLU A 9 2.98 -19.71 12.14
C GLU A 9 3.70 -18.85 11.08
N GLU A 10 4.16 -19.47 9.99
CA GLU A 10 4.79 -18.77 8.87
C GLU A 10 3.83 -17.78 8.21
N LEU A 11 2.58 -18.21 7.99
CA LEU A 11 1.52 -17.33 7.47
C LEU A 11 1.26 -16.15 8.41
N LEU A 12 1.16 -16.39 9.73
CA LEU A 12 0.90 -15.32 10.70
C LEU A 12 2.07 -14.31 10.76
N ASN A 13 3.31 -14.79 10.72
CA ASN A 13 4.49 -13.93 10.67
C ASN A 13 4.48 -13.05 9.41
N PHE A 14 4.22 -13.64 8.25
CA PHE A 14 4.07 -12.89 7.00
C PHE A 14 2.97 -11.83 7.09
N LEU A 15 1.79 -12.19 7.59
CA LEU A 15 0.68 -11.24 7.73
C LEU A 15 1.04 -10.09 8.68
N ASN A 16 1.73 -10.36 9.79
CA ASN A 16 2.14 -9.33 10.73
C ASN A 16 3.19 -8.37 10.15
N GLU A 17 4.03 -8.83 9.23
CA GLU A 17 5.10 -8.02 8.61
C GLU A 17 4.62 -7.25 7.37
N GLU A 18 3.76 -7.87 6.56
CA GLU A 18 3.41 -7.38 5.22
C GLU A 18 2.01 -6.78 5.15
N LEU A 19 1.12 -7.04 6.11
CA LEU A 19 -0.21 -6.46 6.14
C LEU A 19 -0.18 -5.15 6.95
N ILE A 20 -0.31 -4.03 6.27
CA ILE A 20 -0.23 -2.69 6.86
C ILE A 20 -1.58 -1.99 6.90
N SER A 21 -1.75 -1.11 7.88
CA SER A 21 -2.96 -0.31 8.06
C SER A 21 -3.07 0.85 7.07
N ALA A 22 -4.26 1.45 7.00
CA ALA A 22 -4.47 2.68 6.25
C ALA A 22 -3.62 3.88 6.73
N ALA A 23 -3.19 3.89 8.00
CA ALA A 23 -2.33 4.95 8.53
C ALA A 23 -0.89 4.78 8.01
N GLU A 24 -0.30 3.59 8.18
CA GLU A 24 1.02 3.27 7.66
C GLU A 24 1.10 3.41 6.14
N THR A 25 0.03 3.04 5.44
CA THR A 25 -0.08 3.24 3.98
C THR A 25 -0.02 4.72 3.60
N ALA A 26 -0.68 5.59 4.37
CA ALA A 26 -0.67 7.03 4.15
C ALA A 26 0.75 7.60 4.35
N ASP A 27 1.44 7.15 5.40
CA ASP A 27 2.82 7.55 5.70
C ASP A 27 3.79 7.10 4.61
N ILE A 28 3.68 5.86 4.13
CA ILE A 28 4.56 5.32 3.07
C ILE A 28 4.40 6.09 1.75
N LEU A 29 3.16 6.38 1.37
CA LEU A 29 2.82 7.08 0.13
C LEU A 29 2.97 8.60 0.21
N ASP A 30 3.19 9.13 1.42
CA ASP A 30 3.29 10.57 1.70
C ASP A 30 2.04 11.31 1.18
N VAL A 31 0.88 10.88 1.70
CA VAL A 31 -0.45 11.41 1.38
C VAL A 31 -1.36 11.38 2.61
N SER A 32 -2.48 12.09 2.57
CA SER A 32 -3.47 12.02 3.65
C SER A 32 -4.23 10.68 3.66
N LYS A 33 -4.70 10.25 4.84
CA LYS A 33 -5.57 9.07 5.00
C LYS A 33 -6.86 9.16 4.18
N ALA A 34 -7.40 10.37 4.00
CA ALA A 34 -8.56 10.60 3.14
C ALA A 34 -8.26 10.26 1.67
N ARG A 35 -7.05 10.60 1.19
CA ARG A 35 -6.59 10.26 -0.16
C ARG A 35 -6.44 8.76 -0.35
N ILE A 36 -6.00 8.01 0.67
CA ILE A 36 -6.01 6.53 0.63
C ILE A 36 -7.43 6.00 0.37
N GLY A 37 -8.42 6.48 1.12
CA GLY A 37 -9.81 6.11 0.91
C GLY A 37 -10.32 6.41 -0.50
N GLN A 38 -9.95 7.56 -1.07
CA GLN A 38 -10.29 7.90 -2.45
C GLN A 38 -9.59 7.00 -3.47
N MET A 39 -8.31 6.68 -3.27
CA MET A 39 -7.56 5.78 -4.17
C MET A 39 -8.17 4.38 -4.21
N VAL A 40 -8.67 3.87 -3.07
CA VAL A 40 -9.41 2.60 -3.03
C VAL A 40 -10.73 2.70 -3.80
N LYS A 41 -11.51 3.77 -3.58
CA LYS A 41 -12.78 4.00 -4.31
C LYS A 41 -12.57 4.12 -5.82
N ASP A 42 -11.48 4.76 -6.24
CA ASP A 42 -11.12 4.94 -7.64
C ASP A 42 -10.53 3.67 -8.28
N GLY A 43 -10.34 2.59 -7.53
CA GLY A 43 -9.67 1.37 -8.01
C GLY A 43 -8.17 1.52 -8.25
N LYS A 44 -7.56 2.60 -7.75
CA LYS A 44 -6.13 2.92 -7.92
C LYS A 44 -5.24 2.24 -6.87
N LEU A 45 -5.82 1.75 -5.79
CA LEU A 45 -5.11 1.02 -4.73
C LEU A 45 -5.96 -0.16 -4.28
N GLU A 46 -5.40 -1.36 -4.36
CA GLU A 46 -6.07 -2.59 -3.98
C GLU A 46 -6.06 -2.77 -2.46
N VAL A 47 -7.19 -3.17 -1.90
CA VAL A 47 -7.36 -3.40 -0.46
C VAL A 47 -7.35 -4.90 -0.18
N ALA A 48 -6.55 -5.34 0.79
CA ALA A 48 -6.50 -6.74 1.20
C ALA A 48 -7.67 -7.11 2.14
N LYS A 49 -8.12 -6.14 2.95
CA LYS A 49 -9.29 -6.26 3.83
C LYS A 49 -9.96 -4.89 3.98
N ASP A 50 -11.28 -4.80 3.80
CA ASP A 50 -11.95 -3.50 3.80
C ASP A 50 -12.20 -2.90 5.20
N GLN A 51 -12.51 -3.71 6.22
CA GLN A 51 -12.82 -3.24 7.57
C GLN A 51 -12.13 -4.08 8.65
N PRO A 52 -11.14 -3.54 9.39
CA PRO A 52 -10.43 -2.28 9.10
C PRO A 52 -9.69 -2.36 7.75
N LYS A 53 -9.44 -1.20 7.13
CA LYS A 53 -8.68 -1.13 5.87
C LYS A 53 -7.24 -1.57 6.07
N MET A 54 -6.88 -2.67 5.41
CA MET A 54 -5.53 -3.23 5.41
C MET A 54 -5.04 -3.43 3.97
N PHE A 55 -3.74 -3.31 3.77
CA PHE A 55 -3.08 -3.33 2.48
C PHE A 55 -1.87 -4.25 2.52
N LEU A 56 -1.57 -4.90 1.40
CA LEU A 56 -0.26 -5.55 1.25
C LEU A 56 0.79 -4.48 1.01
N LYS A 57 1.85 -4.49 1.82
CA LYS A 57 2.97 -3.55 1.76
C LYS A 57 3.64 -3.55 0.38
N SER A 58 3.77 -4.72 -0.26
CA SER A 58 4.29 -4.83 -1.63
C SER A 58 3.51 -3.98 -2.65
N ILE A 59 2.17 -4.06 -2.63
CA ILE A 59 1.29 -3.25 -3.50
C ILE A 59 1.46 -1.76 -3.21
N VAL A 60 1.55 -1.38 -1.94
CA VAL A 60 1.76 0.02 -1.54
C VAL A 60 3.12 0.54 -2.01
N LEU A 61 4.18 -0.25 -1.92
CA LEU A 61 5.51 0.13 -2.40
C LEU A 61 5.58 0.25 -3.92
N GLU A 62 4.88 -0.61 -4.67
CA GLU A 62 4.73 -0.45 -6.12
C GLU A 62 4.00 0.85 -6.48
N LYS A 63 2.91 1.15 -5.76
CA LYS A 63 2.19 2.42 -5.91
C LYS A 63 3.07 3.62 -5.58
N LYS A 64 3.93 3.52 -4.56
CA LYS A 64 4.90 4.58 -4.22
C LYS A 64 5.81 4.90 -5.40
N LYS A 65 6.39 3.88 -6.03
CA LYS A 65 7.27 4.04 -7.19
C LYS A 65 6.54 4.71 -8.37
N GLU A 66 5.29 4.31 -8.63
CA GLU A 66 4.45 4.96 -9.63
C GLU A 66 4.23 6.43 -9.30
N LEU A 67 3.85 6.77 -8.07
CA LEU A 67 3.61 8.15 -7.64
C LEU A 67 4.89 8.99 -7.74
N GLU A 68 6.04 8.47 -7.33
CA GLU A 68 7.34 9.14 -7.45
C GLU A 68 7.70 9.42 -8.92
N HIS A 69 7.45 8.45 -9.82
CA HIS A 69 7.65 8.65 -11.25
C HIS A 69 6.73 9.75 -11.80
N LEU A 70 5.45 9.75 -11.41
CA LEU A 70 4.48 10.77 -11.82
C LEU A 70 4.82 12.16 -11.25
N ARG A 71 5.30 12.24 -10.00
CA ARG A 71 5.78 13.48 -9.39
C ARG A 71 6.95 14.04 -10.20
N LYS A 72 7.95 13.23 -10.56
CA LYS A 72 9.06 13.67 -11.43
C LYS A 72 8.60 14.14 -12.81
N LYS A 73 7.63 13.43 -13.42
CA LYS A 73 7.13 13.76 -14.76
C LYS A 73 6.32 15.06 -14.80
N TYR A 74 5.45 15.28 -13.82
CA TYR A 74 4.46 16.38 -13.85
C TYR A 74 4.77 17.52 -12.87
N ARG A 75 5.70 17.32 -11.93
CA ARG A 75 6.16 18.30 -10.93
C ARG A 75 7.68 18.25 -10.73
N PRO A 76 8.48 18.45 -11.79
CA PRO A 76 9.93 18.33 -11.70
C PRO A 76 10.61 19.40 -10.82
N TYR A 77 9.89 20.49 -10.48
CA TYR A 77 10.41 21.61 -9.69
C TYR A 77 10.11 21.52 -8.18
N ASP A 78 9.32 20.53 -7.74
CA ASP A 78 8.96 20.32 -6.32
C ASP A 78 9.97 19.40 -5.58
N SER A 79 11.13 19.11 -6.18
CA SER A 79 12.14 18.15 -5.68
C SER A 79 13.37 18.83 -5.08
#